data_AF-R5NU61-F1
#
_entry.id   AF-R5NU61-F1
#
_cell.length_a   1.000
_cell.length_b   1.000
_cell.length_c   1.000
_cell.angle_alpha   90.00
_cell.angle_beta   90.00
_cell.angle_gamma   90.00
#
_symmetry.space_group_name_H-M   'P 1'
#
loop_
_entity.id
_entity.type
_entity.pdbx_description
1 polymer ?
#
loop_
_entity_poly.entity_id
_entity_poly.type
_entity_poly.pdbx_seq_one_letter_code
_entity_poly.pdbx_strand_id
1 'polypeptide(L)'
;MTIEEILRMSFSFIDEHPDALWDEVPEDLLKCWHILIPLDKYLEGNYQSRYEYMIFEYALKKYAERADVKIPEEKKNELFCAFQMLLMLPYICRYTTEKRPLFPIFDFGFLLAQ
;
A
#
# COMPACT_ATOMS: atom_id res chain seq x y z
N MET A 1 -2.66 -17.84 7.74
CA MET A 1 -1.65 -17.47 6.74
C MET A 1 -0.37 -17.17 7.48
N THR A 2 0.73 -17.79 7.10
CA THR A 2 2.06 -17.46 7.65
C THR A 2 2.56 -16.14 7.07
N ILE A 3 3.57 -15.51 7.70
CA ILE A 3 4.17 -14.29 7.17
C ILE A 3 4.74 -14.53 5.76
N GLU A 4 5.37 -15.67 5.53
CA GLU A 4 5.93 -16.04 4.23
C GLU A 4 4.85 -16.16 3.15
N GLU A 5 3.72 -16.78 3.48
CA GLU A 5 2.57 -16.87 2.57
C GLU A 5 2.00 -15.48 2.23
N ILE A 6 1.85 -14.62 3.25
CA ILE A 6 1.37 -13.24 3.07
C ILE A 6 2.29 -12.50 2.10
N LEU A 7 3.60 -12.50 2.35
CA LEU A 7 4.57 -11.80 1.50
C LEU A 7 4.55 -12.36 0.07
N ARG A 8 4.58 -13.68 -0.08
CA ARG A 8 4.55 -14.34 -1.40
C ARG A 8 3.32 -13.95 -2.20
N MET A 9 2.13 -14.03 -1.62
CA MET A 9 0.88 -13.68 -2.30
C MET A 9 0.82 -12.19 -2.63
N SER A 10 1.29 -11.35 -1.71
CA SER A 10 1.29 -9.90 -1.89
C SER A 10 2.22 -9.48 -3.03
N PHE A 11 3.44 -10.03 -3.06
CA PHE A 11 4.41 -9.72 -4.10
C PHE A 11 3.96 -10.22 -5.47
N SER A 12 3.38 -11.43 -5.55
CA SER A 12 2.79 -11.96 -6.80
C SER A 12 1.71 -11.02 -7.34
N PHE A 13 0.80 -10.57 -6.47
CA PHE A 13 -0.27 -9.66 -6.88
C PHE A 13 0.29 -8.32 -7.38
N ILE A 14 1.27 -7.74 -6.68
CA ILE A 14 1.91 -6.47 -7.10
C ILE A 14 2.58 -6.61 -8.47
N ASP A 15 3.27 -7.74 -8.70
CA ASP A 15 3.96 -8.00 -9.98
C ASP A 15 2.96 -8.23 -11.13
N GLU A 16 1.85 -8.92 -10.87
CA GLU A 16 0.82 -9.24 -11.87
C GLU A 16 -0.11 -8.05 -12.17
N HIS A 17 -0.31 -7.16 -11.19
CA HIS A 17 -1.25 -6.05 -11.25
C HIS A 17 -0.62 -4.70 -10.83
N PRO A 18 0.41 -4.21 -11.54
CA PRO A 18 1.11 -2.98 -11.14
C PRO A 18 0.26 -1.70 -11.30
N ASP A 19 -0.87 -1.78 -11.99
CA ASP A 19 -1.86 -0.71 -12.18
C ASP A 19 -3.17 -0.96 -11.42
N ALA A 20 -3.17 -1.90 -10.46
CA ALA A 20 -4.36 -2.24 -9.68
C ALA A 20 -5.03 -1.00 -9.10
N LEU A 21 -6.32 -0.86 -9.34
CA LEU A 21 -7.15 0.16 -8.73
C LEU A 21 -7.45 -0.23 -7.27
N TRP A 22 -7.79 0.76 -6.43
CA TRP A 22 -7.99 0.51 -5.00
C TRP A 22 -9.10 -0.52 -4.71
N ASP A 23 -10.07 -0.73 -5.60
CA ASP A 23 -11.17 -1.70 -5.47
C ASP A 23 -10.88 -3.07 -6.08
N GLU A 24 -9.74 -3.23 -6.75
CA GLU A 24 -9.32 -4.49 -7.39
C GLU A 24 -8.47 -5.36 -6.45
N VAL A 25 -8.01 -4.82 -5.31
CA VAL A 25 -7.23 -5.57 -4.32
C VAL A 25 -8.12 -6.63 -3.65
N PRO A 26 -7.78 -7.93 -3.73
CA PRO A 26 -8.53 -8.99 -3.08
C PRO A 26 -8.70 -8.74 -1.58
N GLU A 27 -9.88 -9.01 -1.04
CA GLU A 27 -10.20 -8.69 0.35
C GLU A 27 -9.23 -9.33 1.36
N ASP A 28 -8.75 -10.54 1.08
CA ASP A 28 -7.80 -11.24 1.95
C ASP A 28 -6.43 -10.55 1.98
N LEU A 29 -5.96 -10.04 0.84
CA LEU A 29 -4.73 -9.25 0.77
C LEU A 29 -4.93 -7.89 1.43
N LEU A 30 -6.06 -7.24 1.17
CA LEU A 30 -6.40 -5.95 1.78
C LEU A 30 -6.39 -6.02 3.31
N LYS A 31 -6.94 -7.10 3.89
CA LYS A 31 -6.91 -7.35 5.35
C LYS A 31 -5.50 -7.55 5.88
N CYS A 32 -4.60 -8.12 5.09
CA CYS A 32 -3.20 -8.29 5.45
C CYS A 32 -2.39 -6.99 5.29
N TRP A 33 -2.71 -6.13 4.32
CA TRP A 33 -1.92 -4.94 4.04
C TRP A 33 -2.28 -3.76 4.93
N HIS A 34 -3.55 -3.68 5.32
CA HIS A 34 -4.10 -2.55 6.08
C HIS A 34 -3.87 -2.69 7.60
N ILE A 35 -3.32 -1.65 8.20
CA ILE A 35 -3.06 -1.58 9.64
C ILE A 35 -4.32 -1.15 10.39
N LEU A 36 -4.77 -1.98 11.34
CA LEU A 36 -6.00 -1.73 12.11
C LEU A 36 -5.79 -0.87 13.37
N ILE A 37 -4.55 -0.61 13.76
CA ILE A 37 -4.22 0.26 14.90
C ILE A 37 -3.88 1.67 14.41
N PRO A 38 -4.00 2.70 15.26
CA PRO A 38 -3.55 4.04 14.91
C PRO A 38 -2.11 4.06 14.37
N LEU A 39 -1.89 4.74 13.23
CA LEU A 39 -0.60 4.73 12.53
C LEU A 39 0.54 5.32 13.36
N ASP A 40 0.26 6.35 14.16
CA ASP A 40 1.21 6.91 15.14
C ASP A 40 1.75 5.82 16.07
N LYS A 41 0.86 5.00 16.65
CA LYS A 41 1.25 3.87 17.53
C LYS A 41 1.98 2.76 16.77
N TYR A 42 1.61 2.52 15.51
CA TYR A 42 2.29 1.54 14.69
C TYR A 42 3.75 1.95 14.44
N LEU A 43 3.99 3.23 14.17
CA LEU A 43 5.30 3.80 13.83
C LEU A 43 6.26 3.95 15.02
N GLU A 44 5.77 3.87 16.27
CA GLU A 44 6.60 3.93 17.49
C GLU A 44 7.50 2.70 17.68
N GLY A 45 7.19 1.57 17.03
CA GLY A 45 7.92 0.32 17.18
C GLY A 45 8.94 0.03 16.07
N ASN A 46 9.48 -1.19 16.05
CA ASN A 46 10.22 -1.73 14.90
C ASN A 46 9.24 -2.12 13.78
N TYR A 47 8.62 -1.12 13.16
CA TYR A 47 7.58 -1.32 12.17
C TYR A 47 8.12 -1.72 10.81
N GLN A 48 9.37 -1.35 10.51
CA GLN A 48 10.02 -1.67 9.25
C GLN A 48 10.22 -3.18 9.07
N SER A 49 10.31 -3.93 10.17
CA SER A 49 10.41 -5.40 10.12
C SER A 49 9.05 -6.11 10.05
N ARG A 50 7.93 -5.38 9.99
CA ARG A 50 6.59 -5.95 9.89
C ARG A 50 6.18 -6.08 8.42
N TYR A 51 5.39 -7.11 8.12
CA TYR A 51 5.08 -7.47 6.74
C TYR A 51 4.30 -6.37 6.01
N GLU A 52 3.47 -5.57 6.70
CA GLU A 52 2.73 -4.46 6.08
C GLU A 52 3.69 -3.43 5.47
N TYR A 53 4.77 -3.11 6.19
CA TYR A 53 5.78 -2.18 5.68
C TYR A 53 6.64 -2.82 4.59
N MET A 54 7.00 -4.10 4.73
CA MET A 54 7.74 -4.83 3.68
C MET A 54 6.96 -4.92 2.36
N ILE A 55 5.64 -5.09 2.43
CA ILE A 55 4.74 -5.08 1.26
C ILE A 55 4.73 -3.71 0.61
N PHE A 56 4.60 -2.65 1.40
CA PHE A 56 4.72 -1.28 0.90
C PHE A 56 6.08 -1.02 0.24
N GLU A 57 7.19 -1.40 0.87
CA GLU A 57 8.52 -1.20 0.29
C GLU A 57 8.69 -1.96 -1.02
N TYR A 58 8.13 -3.16 -1.13
CA TYR A 58 8.11 -3.91 -2.38
C TYR A 58 7.31 -3.19 -3.47
N ALA A 59 6.10 -2.74 -3.16
CA ALA A 59 5.27 -1.97 -4.09
C ALA A 59 5.96 -0.68 -4.55
N LEU A 60 6.56 0.04 -3.61
CA LEU A 60 7.29 1.29 -3.88
C LEU A 60 8.52 1.04 -4.77
N LYS A 61 9.26 -0.04 -4.51
CA LYS A 61 10.38 -0.46 -5.36
C LYS A 61 9.92 -0.76 -6.79
N LYS A 62 8.81 -1.50 -6.95
CA LYS A 62 8.27 -1.84 -8.28
C LYS A 62 7.80 -0.61 -9.04
N TYR A 63 7.14 0.32 -8.35
CA TYR A 63 6.79 1.61 -8.92
C TYR A 63 8.04 2.38 -9.38
N ALA A 64 9.06 2.48 -8.53
CA ALA A 64 10.29 3.22 -8.83
C ALA A 64 11.03 2.66 -10.05
N GLU A 65 11.12 1.32 -10.15
CA GLU A 65 11.68 0.62 -11.30
C GLU A 65 10.89 0.91 -12.59
N ARG A 66 9.56 0.89 -12.52
CA ARG A 66 8.70 1.12 -13.68
C ARG A 66 8.68 2.58 -14.15
N ALA A 67 8.64 3.52 -13.21
CA ALA A 67 8.58 4.94 -13.50
C ALA A 67 9.97 5.55 -13.77
N ASP A 68 11.05 4.79 -13.60
CA ASP A 68 12.44 5.24 -13.71
C ASP A 68 12.73 6.46 -12.83
N VAL A 69 12.28 6.38 -11.57
CA VAL A 69 12.45 7.46 -10.58
C VAL A 69 13.18 6.97 -9.34
N LYS A 70 13.94 7.88 -8.74
CA LYS A 70 14.55 7.64 -7.42
C LYS A 70 13.62 8.17 -6.34
N ILE A 71 13.24 7.30 -5.40
CA ILE A 71 12.43 7.70 -4.24
C ILE A 71 13.34 8.24 -3.13
N PRO A 72 13.12 9.47 -2.65
CA PRO A 72 13.83 9.99 -1.48
C PRO A 72 13.46 9.22 -0.21
N GLU A 73 14.45 8.88 0.62
CA GLU A 73 14.24 8.07 1.83
C GLU A 73 13.34 8.80 2.83
N GLU A 74 13.51 10.12 2.94
CA GLU A 74 12.73 11.01 3.79
C GLU A 74 11.23 11.03 3.43
N LYS A 75 10.87 10.65 2.19
CA LYS A 75 9.48 10.58 1.73
C LYS A 75 8.81 9.24 2.02
N LYS A 76 9.56 8.19 2.36
CA LYS A 76 8.99 6.85 2.56
C LYS A 76 7.88 6.80 3.62
N ASN A 77 8.04 7.51 4.73
CA ASN A 77 7.03 7.53 5.78
C ASN A 77 5.73 8.21 5.33
N GLU A 78 5.83 9.33 4.59
CA GLU A 78 4.67 10.02 4.02
C GLU A 78 3.96 9.12 3.00
N LEU A 79 4.73 8.47 2.13
CA LEU A 79 4.23 7.52 1.14
C LEU A 79 3.56 6.30 1.78
N PHE A 80 4.13 5.77 2.87
CA PHE A 80 3.55 4.66 3.60
C PHE A 80 2.22 5.05 4.25
N CYS A 81 2.16 6.22 4.89
CA CYS A 81 0.91 6.73 5.48
C CYS A 81 -0.16 6.92 4.41
N ALA A 82 0.20 7.49 3.25
CA ALA A 82 -0.74 7.65 2.15
C ALA A 82 -1.22 6.30 1.62
N PHE A 83 -0.33 5.33 1.40
CA PHE A 83 -0.70 3.97 1.02
C PHE A 83 -1.70 3.35 2.00
N GLN A 84 -1.48 3.49 3.30
CA GLN A 84 -2.43 3.02 4.33
C GLN A 84 -3.78 3.74 4.25
N MET A 85 -3.82 5.04 3.95
CA MET A 85 -5.06 5.76 3.70
C MET A 85 -5.81 5.26 2.46
N LEU A 86 -5.09 4.91 1.39
CA LEU A 86 -5.70 4.34 0.19
C LEU A 86 -6.34 2.98 0.48
N LEU A 87 -5.67 2.14 1.27
CA LEU A 87 -6.20 0.83 1.70
C LEU A 87 -7.45 0.94 2.58
N MET A 88 -7.73 2.10 3.19
CA MET A 88 -9.00 2.32 3.91
C MET A 88 -10.20 2.53 3.00
N LEU A 89 -10.00 2.95 1.75
CA LEU A 89 -11.09 3.35 0.86
C LEU A 89 -12.09 2.24 0.55
N PRO A 90 -11.68 0.97 0.28
CA PRO A 90 -12.62 -0.13 0.15
C PRO A 90 -13.55 -0.27 1.36
N TYR A 91 -13.02 -0.10 2.58
CA TYR A 91 -13.82 -0.20 3.79
C TYR A 91 -14.83 0.95 3.89
N ILE A 92 -14.40 2.18 3.60
CA ILE A 92 -15.28 3.36 3.65
C ILE A 92 -16.38 3.25 2.59
N CYS A 93 -16.03 2.92 1.34
CA CYS A 93 -16.96 2.89 0.22
C CYS A 93 -18.03 1.80 0.36
N ARG A 94 -17.78 0.72 1.11
CA ARG A 94 -18.82 -0.29 1.44
C ARG A 94 -19.98 0.30 2.25
N TYR A 95 -19.75 1.39 2.97
CA TYR A 95 -20.75 2.02 3.85
C TYR A 95 -21.26 3.36 3.33
N THR A 96 -20.81 3.79 2.13
CA THR A 96 -21.27 5.03 1.51
C THR A 96 -21.88 4.76 0.14
N THR A 97 -22.87 5.55 -0.27
CA THR A 97 -23.42 5.53 -1.63
C THR A 97 -22.65 6.45 -2.58
N GLU A 98 -21.58 7.08 -2.10
CA GLU A 98 -20.78 8.03 -2.86
C GLU A 98 -19.84 7.29 -3.81
N LYS A 99 -19.94 7.59 -5.11
CA LYS A 99 -18.97 7.14 -6.10
C LYS A 99 -17.66 7.88 -5.87
N ARG A 100 -16.60 7.16 -5.51
CA ARG A 100 -15.25 7.71 -5.42
C ARG A 100 -14.48 7.45 -6.73
N PRO A 101 -13.55 8.34 -7.10
CA PRO A 101 -12.68 8.10 -8.24
C PRO A 101 -11.87 6.82 -8.00
N LEU A 102 -11.76 5.99 -9.03
CA LEU A 102 -10.82 4.88 -9.05
C LEU A 102 -9.45 5.44 -9.45
N PHE A 103 -8.41 4.95 -8.79
CA PHE A 103 -7.03 5.32 -9.09
C PHE A 103 -6.10 4.17 -8.74
N PRO A 104 -4.93 4.07 -9.40
CA PRO A 104 -3.98 3.01 -9.14
C PRO A 104 -3.41 3.13 -7.73
N ILE A 105 -3.47 2.06 -6.95
CA ILE A 105 -3.04 2.06 -5.55
C ILE A 105 -1.50 2.06 -5.40
N PHE A 106 -0.79 1.68 -6.46
CA PHE A 106 0.68 1.65 -6.52
C PHE A 106 1.27 2.82 -7.32
N ASP A 107 0.47 3.78 -7.76
CA ASP A 107 0.99 5.02 -8.34
C ASP A 107 1.36 5.97 -7.21
N PHE A 108 2.65 6.07 -6.88
CA PHE A 108 3.17 6.95 -5.83
C PHE A 108 3.52 8.35 -6.32
N GLY A 109 3.29 8.66 -7.61
CA GLY A 109 3.67 9.92 -8.23
C GLY A 109 3.03 11.14 -7.59
N PHE A 110 1.83 11.00 -7.01
CA PHE A 110 1.06 12.08 -6.40
C PHE A 110 1.76 12.76 -5.20
N LEU A 111 2.72 12.09 -4.54
CA LEU A 111 3.51 12.65 -3.44
C LEU A 111 4.96 13.00 -3.82
N LEU A 112 5.41 12.56 -5.00
CA LEU A 112 6.75 12.83 -5.50
C LEU A 112 6.83 14.13 -6.31
N ALA A 113 5.69 14.60 -6.83
CA ALA A 113 5.57 15.89 -7.48
C ALA A 113 5.37 17.02 -6.45
N GLN A 114 6.44 17.38 -5.72
CA GLN A 114 6.50 18.63 -4.95
C GLN A 114 7.86 19.30 -5.12
#